data_AF-A0A4Y2QW70-F1
#
_entry.id   AF-A0A4Y2QW70-F1
#
_cell.length_a   1.000
_cell.length_b   1.000
_cell.length_c   1.000
_cell.angle_alpha   90.00
_cell.angle_beta   90.00
_cell.angle_gamma   90.00
#
_symmetry.space_group_name_H-M   'P 1'
#
loop_
_entity.id
_entity.type
_entity.pdbx_description
1 polymer ?
#
loop_
_entity_poly.entity_id
_entity_poly.type
_entity_poly.pdbx_seq_one_letter_code
_entity_poly.pdbx_strand_id
1 'polypeptide(L)'
;MQKGNKKLKKVMTPYLAAALDRIKVSDRKAVFVVAETARSLDYEVDEITLCRSSIRREIMKHRSNMFQQLKTEFQEQDAKLTVHWHVELLQNLTGK
;
A
#
# COMPACT_ATOMS: atom_id res chain seq x y z
N MET A 1 34.27 -18.15 5.42
CA MET A 1 33.00 -18.87 5.14
C MET A 1 32.38 -18.25 3.90
N GLN A 2 32.26 -18.99 2.81
CA GLN A 2 31.62 -18.48 1.59
C GLN A 2 30.10 -18.41 1.84
N LYS A 3 29.55 -17.20 2.03
CA LYS A 3 28.08 -17.00 1.97
C LYS A 3 27.67 -17.22 0.51
N GLY A 4 27.18 -18.41 0.19
CA GLY A 4 26.50 -18.65 -1.09
C GLY A 4 25.39 -17.60 -1.29
N ASN A 5 25.14 -17.20 -2.54
CA ASN A 5 24.12 -16.21 -2.90
C ASN A 5 22.72 -16.67 -2.46
N LYS A 6 22.36 -16.46 -1.19
CA LYS A 6 21.00 -16.69 -0.67
C LYS A 6 20.06 -15.65 -1.30
N LYS A 7 19.01 -16.12 -1.96
CA LYS A 7 17.95 -15.24 -2.48
C LYS A 7 17.20 -14.63 -1.29
N LEU A 8 17.17 -13.30 -1.22
CA LEU A 8 16.40 -12.58 -0.21
C LEU A 8 14.89 -12.84 -0.39
N LYS A 9 14.18 -13.09 0.70
CA LYS A 9 12.72 -13.28 0.69
C LYS A 9 12.02 -11.94 0.51
N LYS A 10 11.05 -11.85 -0.41
CA LYS A 10 10.22 -10.65 -0.54
C LYS A 10 9.18 -10.64 0.58
N VAL A 11 9.23 -9.64 1.47
CA VAL A 11 8.29 -9.50 2.60
C VAL A 11 7.08 -8.64 2.26
N MET A 12 7.26 -7.64 1.38
CA MET A 12 6.15 -6.77 0.99
C MET A 12 5.13 -7.51 0.14
N THR A 13 3.92 -7.65 0.68
CA THR A 13 2.72 -8.12 -0.03
C THR A 13 1.77 -6.94 -0.26
N PRO A 14 0.81 -7.04 -1.21
CA PRO A 14 -0.22 -6.01 -1.38
C PRO A 14 -1.03 -5.76 -0.11
N TYR A 15 -1.32 -6.81 0.66
CA TYR A 15 -2.03 -6.70 1.94
C TYR A 15 -1.23 -5.95 3.00
N LEU A 16 0.07 -6.23 3.10
CA LEU A 16 0.96 -5.51 4.02
C LEU A 16 1.08 -4.03 3.60
N ALA A 17 1.21 -3.75 2.31
CA ALA A 17 1.21 -2.38 1.78
C ALA A 17 -0.10 -1.64 2.11
N ALA A 18 -1.25 -2.31 1.90
CA ALA A 18 -2.57 -1.77 2.22
C ALA A 18 -2.74 -1.50 3.72
N ALA A 19 -2.30 -2.43 4.57
CA ALA A 19 -2.36 -2.28 6.01
C ALA A 19 -1.53 -1.07 6.47
N LEU A 20 -0.27 -0.97 6.03
CA LEU A 20 0.63 0.16 6.34
C LEU A 20 0.09 1.50 5.85
N ASP A 21 -0.53 1.52 4.66
CA ASP A 21 -1.13 2.71 4.08
C ASP A 21 -2.33 3.20 4.88
N ARG A 22 -3.24 2.28 5.22
CA ARG A 22 -4.46 2.56 5.98
C ARG A 22 -4.17 3.14 7.36
N ILE A 23 -3.15 2.64 8.03
CA ILE A 23 -2.74 3.15 9.35
C ILE A 23 -1.79 4.36 9.27
N LYS A 24 -1.51 4.87 8.06
CA LYS A 24 -0.66 6.05 7.80
C LYS A 24 0.74 5.93 8.41
N VAL A 25 1.31 4.72 8.45
CA VAL A 25 2.67 4.51 8.95
C VAL A 25 3.67 5.06 7.93
N SER A 26 4.56 5.94 8.38
CA SER A 26 5.63 6.48 7.51
C SER A 26 6.55 5.36 7.03
N ASP A 27 7.10 5.49 5.81
CA ASP A 27 8.03 4.52 5.20
C ASP A 27 9.16 4.09 6.15
N ARG A 28 9.70 5.02 6.95
CA ARG A 28 10.76 4.73 7.93
C ARG A 28 10.25 3.87 9.08
N LYS A 29 9.12 4.22 9.68
CA LYS A 29 8.49 3.42 10.76
C LYS A 29 8.09 2.03 10.26
N ALA A 30 7.63 1.90 9.01
CA ALA A 30 7.30 0.62 8.41
C ALA A 30 8.50 -0.33 8.35
N VAL A 31 9.70 0.18 8.01
CA VAL A 31 10.93 -0.65 8.03
C VAL A 31 11.15 -1.26 9.41
N PHE A 32 11.08 -0.45 10.48
CA PHE A 32 11.30 -0.95 11.84
C PHE A 32 10.26 -1.98 12.26
N VAL A 33 8.97 -1.71 12.02
CA VAL A 33 7.89 -2.64 12.35
C VAL A 33 8.10 -3.98 11.64
N VAL A 34 8.40 -3.94 10.34
CA VAL A 34 8.60 -5.17 9.55
C VAL A 34 9.87 -5.92 9.99
N ALA A 35 10.95 -5.21 10.32
CA ALA A 35 12.18 -5.82 10.82
C ALA A 35 11.97 -6.54 12.15
N GLU A 36 11.36 -5.87 13.13
CA GLU A 36 11.11 -6.48 14.45
C GLU A 36 10.08 -7.60 14.38
N THR A 37 9.09 -7.49 13.50
CA THR A 37 8.14 -8.59 13.24
C THR A 37 8.86 -9.80 12.65
N ALA A 38 9.77 -9.59 11.71
CA ALA A 38 10.56 -10.68 11.12
C ALA A 38 11.47 -11.35 12.16
N ARG A 39 12.16 -10.56 12.99
CA ARG A 39 12.95 -11.09 14.12
C ARG A 39 12.13 -11.90 15.10
N SER A 40 10.91 -11.45 15.41
CA SER A 40 9.98 -12.17 16.29
C SER A 40 9.50 -13.51 15.71
N LEU A 41 9.71 -13.73 14.41
CA LEU A 41 9.38 -14.96 13.69
C LEU A 41 10.65 -15.76 13.32
N ASP A 42 11.77 -15.51 14.02
CA ASP A 42 13.07 -16.14 13.80
C ASP A 42 13.67 -15.92 12.39
N TYR A 43 13.31 -14.82 11.72
CA TYR A 43 13.97 -14.40 10.49
C TYR A 43 15.06 -13.36 10.77
N GLU A 44 16.23 -13.60 10.21
CA GLU A 44 17.30 -12.61 10.18
C GLU A 44 16.99 -11.49 9.17
N VAL A 45 17.41 -10.27 9.49
CA VAL A 45 17.17 -9.10 8.62
C VAL A 45 17.90 -9.25 7.27
N ASP A 46 19.02 -9.98 7.24
CA ASP A 46 19.76 -10.26 6.00
C ASP A 46 19.13 -11.39 5.16
N GLU A 47 18.05 -12.02 5.62
CA GLU A 47 17.28 -13.01 4.87
C GLU A 47 16.07 -12.41 4.15
N ILE A 48 15.71 -11.16 4.46
CA ILE A 48 14.54 -10.48 3.91
C ILE A 48 14.90 -9.25 3.06
N THR A 49 14.11 -9.04 2.00
CA THR A 49 14.21 -7.83 1.18
C THR A 49 13.52 -6.68 1.91
N LEU A 50 14.29 -5.95 2.71
CA LEU A 50 13.78 -4.81 3.47
C LEU A 50 14.50 -3.53 3.07
N CYS A 51 13.82 -2.67 2.32
CA CYS A 51 14.34 -1.35 1.93
C CYS A 51 13.24 -0.31 1.96
N ARG A 52 13.54 0.87 2.52
CA ARG A 52 12.60 1.99 2.65
C ARG A 52 12.00 2.42 1.31
N SER A 53 12.79 2.44 0.24
CA SER A 53 12.31 2.79 -1.11
C SER A 53 11.40 1.70 -1.70
N SER A 54 11.69 0.43 -1.44
CA SER A 54 10.83 -0.69 -1.85
C SER A 54 9.48 -0.66 -1.15
N ILE A 55 9.44 -0.40 0.16
CA ILE A 55 8.19 -0.24 0.92
C ILE A 55 7.38 0.92 0.34
N ARG A 56 8.00 2.09 0.17
CA ARG A 56 7.36 3.27 -0.41
C ARG A 56 6.74 2.97 -1.78
N ARG A 57 7.48 2.28 -2.65
CA ARG A 57 7.01 1.90 -3.99
C ARG A 57 5.79 1.00 -3.93
N GLU A 58 5.77 0.00 -3.07
CA GLU A 58 4.62 -0.91 -2.93
C GLU A 58 3.39 -0.18 -2.36
N ILE A 59 3.57 0.72 -1.39
CA ILE A 59 2.47 1.58 -0.88
C ILE A 59 1.93 2.50 -1.98
N MET A 60 2.80 3.18 -2.72
CA MET A 60 2.39 4.06 -3.83
C MET A 60 1.69 3.27 -4.95
N LYS A 61 2.17 2.07 -5.26
CA LYS A 61 1.54 1.16 -6.21
C LYS A 61 0.15 0.76 -5.74
N HIS A 62 0.00 0.42 -4.46
CA HIS A 62 -1.29 0.10 -3.87
C HIS A 62 -2.28 1.27 -3.99
N ARG A 63 -1.86 2.50 -3.63
CA ARG A 63 -2.68 3.72 -3.81
C ARG A 63 -3.09 3.95 -5.25
N SER A 64 -2.15 3.81 -6.18
CA SER A 64 -2.42 3.97 -7.62
C SER A 64 -3.44 2.94 -8.09
N ASN A 65 -3.29 1.69 -7.68
CA ASN A 65 -4.23 0.62 -8.05
C ASN A 65 -5.63 0.87 -7.48
N MET A 66 -5.72 1.25 -6.20
CA MET A 66 -6.99 1.64 -5.58
C MET A 66 -7.66 2.81 -6.31
N PHE A 67 -6.88 3.83 -6.67
CA PHE A 67 -7.41 4.96 -7.42
C PHE A 67 -7.94 4.55 -8.81
N GLN A 68 -7.21 3.70 -9.53
CA GLN A 68 -7.69 3.20 -10.83
C GLN A 68 -8.94 2.34 -10.68
N GLN A 69 -9.01 1.46 -9.68
CA GLN A 69 -10.20 0.66 -9.39
C GLN A 69 -11.40 1.54 -9.10
N LEU A 70 -11.26 2.51 -8.19
CA LEU A 70 -12.32 3.48 -7.90
C LEU A 70 -12.73 4.24 -9.16
N LYS A 71 -11.77 4.74 -9.93
CA LYS A 71 -12.06 5.48 -11.17
C LYS A 71 -12.86 4.63 -12.16
N THR A 72 -12.47 3.37 -12.36
CA THR A 72 -13.19 2.44 -13.23
C THR A 72 -14.60 2.18 -12.70
N GLU A 73 -14.74 1.86 -11.41
CA GLU A 73 -16.05 1.65 -10.77
C GLU A 73 -16.98 2.86 -10.91
N PHE A 74 -16.44 4.08 -10.77
CA PHE A 74 -17.20 5.32 -10.96
C PHE A 74 -17.59 5.57 -12.42
N GLN A 75 -16.72 5.23 -13.37
CA GLN A 75 -17.02 5.37 -14.81
C GLN A 75 -18.06 4.35 -15.28
N GLU A 76 -18.01 3.12 -14.76
CA GLU A 76 -18.96 2.05 -15.08
C GLU A 76 -20.38 2.34 -14.55
N GLN A 77 -20.50 3.14 -13.49
CA GLN A 77 -21.78 3.48 -12.88
C GLN A 77 -22.59 4.56 -13.64
N ASP A 78 -22.04 5.16 -14.72
CA ASP A 78 -22.62 6.29 -15.50
C ASP A 78 -23.33 7.35 -14.63
N ALA A 79 -22.79 7.57 -13.43
CA ALA A 79 -23.43 8.39 -12.42
C ALA A 79 -22.99 9.84 -12.63
N LYS A 80 -23.94 10.73 -12.96
CA LYS A 80 -23.74 12.18 -12.87
C LYS A 80 -23.50 12.54 -11.41
N LEU A 81 -22.24 12.69 -10.99
CA LEU A 81 -21.86 13.07 -9.63
C LEU A 81 -21.42 14.54 -9.59
N THR A 82 -21.78 15.24 -8.52
CA THR A 82 -21.31 16.61 -8.26
C THR A 82 -20.31 16.56 -7.11
N VAL A 83 -19.11 17.10 -7.31
CA VAL A 83 -18.10 17.20 -6.25
C VAL A 83 -18.47 18.35 -5.34
N HIS A 84 -18.77 18.05 -4.07
CA HIS A 84 -18.97 19.08 -3.05
C HIS A 84 -17.61 19.64 -2.60
N TRP A 85 -17.57 20.90 -2.15
CA TRP A 85 -16.31 21.57 -1.77
C TRP A 85 -15.63 20.89 -0.58
N HIS A 86 -16.43 20.29 0.31
CA HIS A 86 -15.98 19.33 1.30
C HIS A 86 -15.92 17.97 0.58
N VAL A 87 -14.82 17.24 0.72
CA VAL A 87 -14.44 16.04 -0.07
C VAL A 87 -15.41 14.86 0.16
N GLU A 88 -16.67 15.05 -0.20
CA GLU A 88 -17.78 14.12 -0.09
C GLU A 88 -18.48 14.10 -1.45
N LEU A 89 -18.82 12.89 -1.90
CA LEU A 89 -19.57 12.66 -3.12
C LEU A 89 -21.06 12.64 -2.77
N LEU A 90 -21.81 13.58 -3.33
CA LEU A 90 -23.26 13.62 -3.19
C LEU A 90 -23.91 13.15 -4.49
N GLN A 91 -25.00 12.39 -4.35
CA GLN A 91 -25.88 12.12 -5.48
C GLN A 91 -26.38 13.44 -6.04
N ASN A 92 -26.42 13.55 -7.36
CA ASN A 92 -26.85 14.78 -8.01
C ASN A 92 -28.32 15.07 -7.66
N LEU A 93 -28.53 16.04 -6.79
CA LEU A 93 -29.84 16.48 -6.32
C LEU A 93 -30.66 17.19 -7.42
N THR A 94 -30.05 17.46 -8.58
CA THR A 94 -30.64 18.31 -9.62
C THR A 94 -31.42 17.56 -10.71
N GLY A 95 -31.43 16.22 -10.70
CA GLY A 95 -32.38 15.39 -11.48
C GLY A 95 -32.53 15.67 -12.99
N LYS A 96 -31.59 16.37 -13.62
CA LYS A 96 -31.57 16.69 -15.06
C LYS A 96 -30.43 15.96 -15.77
#